data_AF-A0A949EKL9-F1
#
_entry.id   AF-A0A949EKL9-F1
#
_cell.length_a   1.000
_cell.length_b   1.000
_cell.length_c   1.000
_cell.angle_alpha   90.00
_cell.angle_beta   90.00
_cell.angle_gamma   90.00
#
_symmetry.space_group_name_H-M   'P 1'
#
loop_
_entity.id
_entity.type
_entity.pdbx_description
1 polymer ?
#
loop_
_entity_poly.entity_id
_entity_poly.type
_entity_poly.pdbx_seq_one_letter_code
_entity_poly.pdbx_strand_id
1 'polypeptide(L)'
;MSLVFNIIAYSLDFISYITGLTYKEINIIVYYMVIPFIYIALIDRISKKHFLKVIFGIGIVMFFLSVKNFHAFSEWFFDASVVFLKSFEQIGWNYVVASVIICVVIPGILFVLLFYYAYRTEINTAFKINNKGV
;
A
#
# COMPACT_ATOMS: atom_id res chain seq x y z
N MET A 1 13.49 1.60 18.87
CA MET A 1 12.56 1.93 17.77
C MET A 1 13.13 1.33 16.49
N SER A 2 12.33 0.60 15.71
CA SER A 2 12.83 -0.06 14.50
C SER A 2 13.19 0.99 13.44
N LEU A 3 14.40 0.87 12.87
CA LEU A 3 14.92 1.79 11.85
C LEU A 3 13.94 1.93 10.67
N VAL A 4 13.30 0.82 10.29
CA VAL A 4 12.26 0.76 9.24
C VAL A 4 11.05 1.63 9.56
N PHE A 5 10.56 1.60 10.79
CA PHE A 5 9.40 2.41 11.20
C PHE A 5 9.72 3.91 11.09
N ASN A 6 10.91 4.32 11.53
CA ASN A 6 11.33 5.71 11.45
C ASN A 6 11.46 6.19 10.00
N ILE A 7 12.09 5.40 9.11
CA ILE A 7 12.21 5.77 7.69
C ILE A 7 10.83 6.00 7.06
N ILE A 8 9.90 5.09 7.32
CA ILE A 8 8.54 5.18 6.78
C ILE A 8 7.83 6.43 7.31
N ALA A 9 7.87 6.64 8.63
CA ALA A 9 7.26 7.81 9.26
C ALA A 9 7.83 9.12 8.70
N TYR A 10 9.16 9.24 8.58
CA TYR A 10 9.79 10.42 8.01
C TYR A 10 9.45 10.63 6.53
N SER A 11 9.32 9.55 5.76
CA SER A 11 8.95 9.65 4.34
C SER A 11 7.53 10.18 4.18
N LEU A 12 6.59 9.69 4.99
CA LEU A 12 5.20 10.17 5.02
C LEU A 12 5.13 11.62 5.48
N ASP A 13 5.90 11.97 6.52
CA ASP A 13 5.96 13.32 7.06
C ASP A 13 6.52 14.32 6.03
N PHE A 14 7.58 13.93 5.30
CA PHE A 14 8.12 14.71 4.19
C PHE A 14 7.10 14.94 3.06
N ILE A 15 6.33 13.92 2.71
CA ILE A 15 5.24 14.05 1.73
C ILE A 15 4.15 14.99 2.25
N SER A 16 3.83 14.90 3.54
CA SER A 16 2.85 15.78 4.20
C SER A 16 3.29 17.25 4.13
N TYR A 17 4.58 17.51 4.38
CA TYR A 17 5.17 18.84 4.28
C TYR A 17 5.08 19.41 2.85
N ILE A 18 5.34 18.60 1.82
CA ILE A 18 5.28 19.06 0.43
C ILE A 18 3.83 19.33 -0.03
N THR A 19 2.90 18.46 0.38
CA THR A 19 1.52 18.50 -0.11
C THR A 19 0.63 19.46 0.67
N GLY A 20 1.05 19.86 1.88
CA GLY A 20 0.22 20.63 2.80
C GLY A 20 -0.91 19.82 3.46
N LEU A 21 -0.93 18.50 3.23
CA LEU A 21 -1.84 17.56 3.88
C LEU A 21 -1.23 17.10 5.21
N THR A 22 -2.07 16.65 6.13
CA THR A 22 -1.61 16.08 7.40
C THR A 22 -1.01 14.69 7.21
N TYR A 23 -0.16 14.28 8.15
CA TYR A 23 0.41 12.93 8.18
C TYR A 23 -0.66 11.84 8.08
N LYS A 24 -1.79 12.00 8.78
CA LYS A 24 -2.90 11.02 8.76
C LYS A 24 -3.57 10.95 7.39
N GLU A 25 -3.83 12.10 6.76
CA GLU A 25 -4.37 12.17 5.39
C GLU A 25 -3.44 11.48 4.38
N ILE A 26 -2.14 11.76 4.44
CA ILE A 26 -1.15 11.11 3.58
C ILE A 26 -1.09 9.61 3.86
N ASN A 27 -1.17 9.19 5.12
CA ASN A 27 -1.21 7.78 5.47
C ASN A 27 -2.41 7.07 4.81
N ILE A 28 -3.60 7.68 4.88
CA ILE A 28 -4.80 7.12 4.24
C ILE A 28 -4.64 7.04 2.72
N ILE A 29 -4.15 8.10 2.07
CA ILE A 29 -3.94 8.10 0.62
C ILE A 29 -2.94 7.00 0.21
N VAL A 30 -1.78 6.95 0.85
CA VAL A 30 -0.71 6.01 0.48
C VAL A 30 -1.13 4.56 0.72
N TYR A 31 -1.59 4.24 1.94
CA TYR A 31 -1.84 2.86 2.34
C TYR A 31 -3.18 2.30 1.87
N TYR A 32 -4.19 3.15 1.67
CA TYR A 32 -5.55 2.68 1.35
C TYR A 32 -5.99 3.04 -0.07
N MET A 33 -5.26 3.90 -0.80
CA MET A 33 -5.55 4.19 -2.20
C MET A 33 -4.40 3.79 -3.11
N VAL A 34 -3.19 4.31 -2.91
CA VAL A 34 -2.06 4.12 -3.83
C VAL A 34 -1.57 2.67 -3.83
N ILE A 35 -1.25 2.10 -2.66
CA ILE A 35 -0.75 0.72 -2.58
C ILE A 35 -1.80 -0.28 -3.11
N PRO A 36 -3.08 -0.23 -2.72
CA PRO A 36 -4.11 -1.10 -3.29
C PRO A 36 -4.27 -0.93 -4.81
N PHE A 37 -4.18 0.30 -5.32
CA PHE A 37 -4.23 0.54 -6.76
C PHE A 37 -3.07 -0.14 -7.50
N ILE A 38 -1.86 -0.10 -6.94
CA ILE A 38 -0.70 -0.81 -7.51
C ILE A 38 -0.96 -2.32 -7.57
N TYR A 39 -1.55 -2.91 -6.54
CA TYR A 39 -1.88 -4.35 -6.54
C TYR A 39 -2.92 -4.69 -7.59
N ILE A 40 -3.97 -3.87 -7.69
CA ILE A 40 -5.00 -4.03 -8.72
C ILE A 40 -4.39 -3.92 -10.12
N ALA A 41 -3.47 -2.97 -10.34
CA ALA A 41 -2.79 -2.84 -11.62
C ALA A 41 -1.94 -4.07 -11.97
N LEU A 42 -1.26 -4.67 -10.99
CA LEU A 42 -0.52 -5.92 -11.17
C LEU A 42 -1.46 -7.10 -11.46
N ILE A 43 -2.60 -7.19 -10.76
CA ILE A 43 -3.61 -8.23 -10.98
C ILE A 43 -4.24 -8.10 -12.38
N ASP A 44 -4.54 -6.88 -12.82
CA ASP A 44 -5.05 -6.61 -14.17
C ASP A 44 -4.05 -7.08 -15.22
N ARG A 45 -2.74 -6.84 -15.00
CA ARG A 45 -1.68 -7.36 -15.88
C ARG A 45 -1.65 -8.88 -15.91
N ILE A 46 -1.73 -9.55 -14.75
CA ILE A 46 -1.79 -11.03 -14.67
C ILE A 46 -3.02 -11.55 -15.44
N SER A 47 -4.16 -10.90 -15.24
CA SER A 47 -5.45 -11.32 -15.82
C SER A 47 -5.62 -10.90 -17.28
N LYS A 48 -4.71 -10.08 -17.83
CA LYS A 48 -4.81 -9.40 -19.13
C LYS A 48 -6.11 -8.61 -19.31
N LYS A 49 -6.67 -8.13 -18.19
CA LYS A 49 -7.87 -7.28 -18.16
C LYS A 49 -7.44 -5.89 -17.73
N HIS A 50 -8.20 -4.88 -18.12
CA HIS A 50 -7.97 -3.48 -17.70
C HIS A 50 -9.13 -2.93 -16.87
N PHE A 51 -10.07 -3.78 -16.52
CA PHE A 51 -11.33 -3.38 -15.92
C PHE A 51 -11.16 -3.05 -14.44
N LEU A 52 -10.33 -3.79 -13.69
CA LEU A 52 -10.24 -3.62 -12.24
C LEU A 52 -9.60 -2.27 -11.88
N LYS A 53 -8.52 -1.87 -12.56
CA LYS A 53 -7.87 -0.57 -12.29
C LYS A 53 -8.79 0.60 -12.64
N VAL A 54 -9.61 0.46 -13.70
CA VAL A 54 -10.54 1.50 -14.13
C VAL A 54 -11.68 1.65 -13.12
N ILE A 55 -12.31 0.55 -12.69
CA ILE A 55 -13.33 0.60 -11.65
C ILE A 55 -12.76 1.18 -10.36
N PHE A 56 -11.57 0.75 -9.95
CA PHE A 56 -10.96 1.24 -8.72
C PHE A 56 -10.68 2.75 -8.80
N GLY A 57 -10.17 3.22 -9.93
CA GLY A 57 -9.97 4.66 -10.17
C GLY A 57 -11.27 5.45 -10.09
N ILE A 58 -12.35 4.96 -10.73
CA ILE A 58 -13.68 5.58 -10.62
C ILE A 58 -14.17 5.55 -9.16
N GLY A 59 -13.94 4.46 -8.44
CA GLY A 59 -14.24 4.32 -7.02
C GLY A 59 -13.54 5.37 -6.16
N ILE A 60 -12.25 5.63 -6.40
CA ILE A 60 -11.50 6.69 -5.71
C ILE A 60 -12.11 8.06 -6.00
N VAL A 61 -12.43 8.37 -7.26
CA VAL A 61 -13.03 9.66 -7.63
C VAL A 61 -14.38 9.83 -6.94
N MET A 62 -15.26 8.82 -7.00
CA MET A 62 -16.56 8.85 -6.31
C MET A 62 -16.41 8.99 -4.80
N PHE A 63 -15.41 8.34 -4.21
CA PHE A 63 -15.09 8.47 -2.81
C PHE A 63 -14.74 9.92 -2.44
N PHE A 64 -13.81 10.56 -3.18
CA PHE A 64 -13.46 11.97 -2.93
C PHE A 64 -14.64 12.92 -3.13
N LEU A 65 -15.53 12.64 -4.09
CA LEU A 65 -16.76 13.43 -4.28
C LEU A 65 -17.78 13.25 -3.13
N SER A 66 -17.78 12.08 -2.48
CA SER A 66 -18.71 11.76 -1.40
C SER A 66 -18.23 12.30 -0.05
N VAL A 67 -16.92 12.40 0.15
CA VAL A 67 -16.33 12.87 1.41
C VAL A 67 -16.32 14.39 1.48
N LYS A 68 -17.26 14.94 2.26
CA LYS A 68 -17.39 16.40 2.46
C LYS A 68 -16.21 17.03 3.21
N ASN A 69 -15.62 16.29 4.14
CA ASN A 69 -14.47 16.74 4.93
C ASN A 69 -13.44 15.61 5.01
N PHE A 70 -12.46 15.66 4.11
CA PHE A 70 -11.43 14.62 4.00
C PHE A 70 -10.53 14.55 5.24
N HIS A 71 -10.28 15.70 5.88
CA HIS A 71 -9.50 15.76 7.11
C HIS A 71 -10.18 15.00 8.24
N ALA A 72 -11.46 15.29 8.52
CA ALA A 72 -12.22 14.61 9.57
C ALA A 72 -12.39 13.11 9.29
N PHE A 73 -12.57 12.73 8.02
CA PHE A 73 -12.59 11.32 7.62
C PHE A 73 -11.25 10.63 7.91
N SER A 74 -10.14 11.28 7.53
CA SER A 74 -8.79 10.71 7.67
C SER A 74 -8.39 10.58 9.14
N GLU A 75 -8.73 11.57 9.98
CA GLU A 75 -8.55 11.49 11.44
C GLU A 75 -9.29 10.28 12.01
N TRP A 76 -10.60 10.16 11.74
CA TRP A 76 -11.41 9.05 12.23
C TRP A 76 -10.91 7.69 11.76
N PHE A 77 -10.60 7.55 10.47
CA PHE A 77 -10.19 6.28 9.87
C PHE A 77 -8.78 5.86 10.29
N PHE A 78 -7.87 6.82 10.45
CA PHE A 78 -6.55 6.57 11.01
C PHE A 78 -6.64 6.14 12.47
N ASP A 79 -7.45 6.81 13.30
CA ASP A 79 -7.60 6.45 14.70
C ASP A 79 -8.22 5.05 14.86
N ALA A 80 -9.21 4.70 14.03
CA ALA A 80 -9.74 3.34 13.94
C ALA A 80 -8.65 2.32 13.56
N SER A 81 -7.75 2.67 12.65
CA SER A 81 -6.63 1.82 12.24
C SER A 81 -5.60 1.64 13.37
N VAL A 82 -5.34 2.69 14.16
CA VAL A 82 -4.49 2.62 15.35
C VAL A 82 -5.11 1.71 16.40
N VAL A 83 -6.43 1.82 16.64
CA VAL A 83 -7.16 0.92 17.55
C VAL A 83 -7.07 -0.53 17.07
N PHE A 84 -7.24 -0.79 15.78
CA PHE A 84 -7.07 -2.12 15.19
C PHE A 84 -5.66 -2.67 15.45
N LEU A 85 -4.61 -1.87 15.20
CA LEU A 85 -3.22 -2.28 15.43
C LEU A 85 -2.93 -2.53 16.92
N LYS A 86 -3.51 -1.72 17.81
CA LYS A 86 -3.40 -1.92 19.26
C LYS A 86 -4.18 -3.14 19.75
N SER A 87 -5.21 -3.60 19.03
CA SER A 87 -5.94 -4.82 19.41
C SER A 87 -5.03 -6.05 19.42
N PHE A 88 -3.95 -6.05 18.62
CA PHE A 88 -2.93 -7.09 18.64
C PHE A 88 -2.05 -7.09 19.91
N GLU A 89 -2.15 -6.08 20.77
CA GLU A 89 -1.54 -6.14 22.11
C GLU A 89 -2.15 -7.30 22.93
N GLN A 90 -3.39 -7.70 22.64
CA GLN A 90 -4.03 -8.87 23.27
C GLN A 90 -3.30 -10.19 22.97
N ILE A 91 -2.59 -10.27 21.84
CA ILE A 91 -1.77 -11.43 21.47
C ILE A 91 -0.27 -11.22 21.76
N GLY A 92 0.07 -10.16 22.51
CA GLY A 92 1.43 -9.85 22.94
C GLY A 92 2.27 -9.05 21.94
N TRP A 93 1.68 -8.51 20.86
CA TRP A 93 2.39 -7.66 19.90
C TRP A 93 2.30 -6.19 20.32
N ASN A 94 3.45 -5.53 20.48
CA ASN A 94 3.49 -4.07 20.64
C ASN A 94 3.04 -3.40 19.33
N TYR A 95 2.33 -2.27 19.42
CA TYR A 95 1.93 -1.41 18.30
C TYR A 95 2.98 -1.26 17.19
N VAL A 96 4.25 -1.02 17.55
CA VAL A 96 5.33 -0.84 16.55
C VAL A 96 5.56 -2.11 15.73
N VAL A 97 5.52 -3.27 16.38
CA VAL A 97 5.70 -4.58 15.73
C VAL A 97 4.50 -4.89 14.85
N ALA A 98 3.28 -4.71 15.38
CA ALA A 98 2.05 -4.91 14.62
C ALA A 98 2.00 -4.01 13.38
N SER A 99 2.36 -2.74 13.51
CA SER A 99 2.42 -1.79 12.40
C SER A 99 3.40 -2.21 11.32
N VAL A 100 4.63 -2.58 11.67
CA VAL A 100 5.63 -3.01 10.66
C VAL A 100 5.18 -4.30 9.97
N ILE A 101 4.68 -5.28 10.72
CA ILE A 101 4.26 -6.56 10.14
C ILE A 101 3.05 -6.37 9.20
N ILE A 102 2.00 -5.69 9.68
CA ILE A 102 0.73 -5.59 8.97
C ILE A 102 0.78 -4.57 7.82
N CYS A 103 1.46 -3.44 8.01
CA CYS A 103 1.47 -2.36 7.02
C CYS A 103 2.66 -2.42 6.05
N VAL A 104 3.69 -3.23 6.34
CA VAL A 104 4.91 -3.28 5.52
C VAL A 104 5.26 -4.69 5.09
N VAL A 105 5.41 -5.63 6.03
CA VAL A 105 5.88 -6.99 5.72
C VAL A 105 4.85 -7.75 4.90
N ILE A 106 3.61 -7.83 5.37
CA ILE A 106 2.53 -8.55 4.68
C ILE A 106 2.25 -7.93 3.29
N PRO A 107 2.05 -6.59 3.17
CA PRO A 107 1.92 -5.94 1.87
C PRO A 107 3.14 -6.17 0.97
N GLY A 108 4.36 -6.04 1.51
CA GLY A 108 5.59 -6.26 0.75
C GLY A 108 5.70 -7.66 0.16
N ILE A 109 5.39 -8.69 0.95
CA ILE A 109 5.36 -10.09 0.46
C ILE A 109 4.32 -10.24 -0.66
N LEU A 110 3.12 -9.70 -0.46
CA LEU A 110 2.05 -9.76 -1.46
C LEU A 110 2.46 -9.04 -2.76
N PHE A 111 3.11 -7.88 -2.66
CA PHE A 111 3.63 -7.14 -3.80
C PHE A 111 4.66 -7.96 -4.58
N VAL A 112 5.65 -8.55 -3.90
CA VAL A 112 6.69 -9.36 -4.56
C VAL A 112 6.07 -10.56 -5.27
N LEU A 113 5.09 -11.23 -4.65
CA LEU A 113 4.37 -12.33 -5.28
C LEU A 113 3.60 -11.86 -6.52
N LEU A 114 2.79 -10.81 -6.41
CA LEU A 114 2.02 -10.27 -7.53
C LEU A 114 2.93 -9.79 -8.66
N PHE A 115 4.03 -9.13 -8.33
CA PHE A 115 5.01 -8.68 -9.31
C PHE A 115 5.65 -9.86 -10.05
N TYR A 116 6.10 -10.88 -9.32
CA TYR A 116 6.68 -12.08 -9.92
C TYR A 116 5.69 -12.76 -10.87
N TYR A 117 4.42 -12.93 -10.47
CA TYR A 117 3.40 -13.51 -11.34
C TYR A 117 3.07 -12.62 -12.55
N ALA A 118 2.98 -11.31 -12.37
CA ALA A 118 2.66 -10.36 -13.43
C ALA A 118 3.72 -10.31 -14.54
N TYR A 119 4.98 -10.54 -14.19
CA TYR A 119 6.12 -10.49 -15.12
C TYR A 119 6.76 -11.86 -15.38
N ARG A 120 6.14 -12.96 -14.94
CA ARG A 120 6.70 -14.32 -15.03
C ARG A 120 7.21 -14.67 -16.43
N THR A 121 6.45 -14.32 -17.47
CA THR A 121 6.80 -14.62 -18.87
C THR A 121 8.03 -13.84 -19.35
N GLU A 122 8.16 -12.58 -18.96
CA GLU A 122 9.29 -11.72 -19.32
C GLU A 122 10.56 -12.14 -18.57
N ILE A 123 10.44 -12.44 -17.26
CA ILE A 123 11.54 -12.92 -16.42
C ILE A 123 12.07 -14.25 -16.95
N ASN A 124 11.19 -15.21 -17.26
CA ASN A 124 11.60 -16.51 -17.81
C ASN A 124 12.29 -16.37 -19.17
N THR A 125 11.88 -15.39 -19.99
CA THR A 125 12.51 -15.12 -21.28
C THR A 125 13.90 -14.51 -21.09
N ALA A 126 14.04 -13.53 -20.20
CA ALA A 126 15.33 -12.93 -19.86
C ALA A 126 16.32 -13.98 -19.31
N PHE A 127 15.87 -14.86 -18.42
CA PHE A 127 16.70 -15.94 -17.86
C PHE A 127 17.14 -16.95 -18.94
N LYS A 128 16.25 -17.27 -19.89
CA LYS A 128 16.55 -18.18 -21.00
C LYS A 128 17.53 -17.59 -22.01
N ILE A 129 17.52 -16.28 -22.23
CA ILE A 129 18.51 -15.58 -23.08
C ILE A 129 19.88 -15.60 -22.40
N ASN A 130 19.93 -15.32 -21.09
CA ASN A 130 21.19 -15.32 -20.34
C ASN A 130 21.84 -16.72 -20.31
N ASN A 131 21.05 -17.79 -20.20
CA ASN A 131 21.54 -19.18 -20.24
C ASN A 131 21.86 -19.72 -21.63
N LYS A 132 21.56 -18.99 -22.71
CA LYS A 132 21.92 -19.38 -24.10
C LYS A 132 23.15 -18.63 -24.64
N GLY A 133 23.67 -17.66 -23.88
CA GLY A 133 24.87 -16.89 -24.19
C GLY A 133 26.15 -17.41 -23.54
N VAL A 134 26.10 -18.60 -22.94
CA VAL A 134 27.24 -19.40 -22.43
C VAL A 134 27.30 -20.68 -23.24
#